data_AF-A0A5E5BVI6-F1
#
_entry.id   AF-A0A5E5BVI6-F1
#
_cell.length_a   1.000
_cell.length_b   1.000
_cell.length_c   1.000
_cell.angle_alpha   90.00
_cell.angle_beta   90.00
_cell.angle_gamma   90.00
#
_symmetry.space_group_name_H-M   'P 1'
#
loop_
_entity.id
_entity.type
_entity.pdbx_description
1 polymer ?
#
loop_
_entity_poly.entity_id
_entity_poly.type
_entity_poly.pdbx_seq_one_letter_code
_entity_poly.pdbx_strand_id
1 'polypeptide(L)'
;MNRSTPRESVSQFLILEDSVEHEYPEALVRGMIDITDGVFRGLFGEIAMRCEPPSVERDRIIFGEVFSLIPLESAWCRGYMMMQAEQVPFMQLLEHTGRCEGRAGFRELNGMLGELTNLIWGAFKNRYMGDPLAVDRAQVQVPLLINHKQKYISFGTDNPQLCFVYRLTDPVNGQIVTLHQHFVFSLNWSPEAFREAAQAVTEPVETGALELF
;
A
#
# COMPACT_ATOMS: atom_id res chain seq x y z
N MET A 1 -1.59 41.38 26.55
CA MET A 1 -2.89 40.74 26.30
C MET A 1 -2.68 39.65 25.26
N ASN A 2 -2.30 38.46 25.72
CA ASN A 2 -1.85 37.34 24.87
C ASN A 2 -3.03 36.66 24.20
N ARG A 3 -2.97 36.52 22.87
CA ARG A 3 -3.86 35.67 22.08
C ARG A 3 -3.31 34.25 22.10
N SER A 4 -3.94 33.38 22.88
CA SER A 4 -3.72 31.94 22.89
C SER A 4 -4.29 31.32 21.60
N THR A 5 -3.40 30.75 20.80
CA THR A 5 -3.66 29.87 19.66
C THR A 5 -4.31 28.56 20.11
N PRO A 6 -5.39 28.07 19.47
CA PRO A 6 -5.92 26.73 19.73
C PRO A 6 -5.13 25.73 18.88
N ARG A 7 -4.01 25.21 19.40
CA ARG A 7 -3.20 24.20 18.69
C ARG A 7 -3.02 22.88 19.43
N GLU A 8 -3.69 22.69 20.56
CA GLU A 8 -3.54 21.48 21.38
C GLU A 8 -4.91 21.10 21.97
N SER A 9 -5.73 20.32 21.25
CA SER A 9 -6.85 19.56 21.85
C SER A 9 -7.57 18.62 20.86
N VAL A 10 -6.88 18.05 19.87
CA VAL A 10 -7.46 16.98 19.05
C VAL A 10 -6.47 15.84 18.93
N SER A 11 -6.11 15.24 20.06
CA SER A 11 -5.30 14.01 20.11
C SER A 11 -5.73 13.16 21.30
N GLN A 12 -7.02 12.89 21.40
CA GLN A 12 -7.54 11.92 22.37
C GLN A 12 -8.97 11.49 22.02
N PHE A 13 -9.16 10.96 20.80
CA PHE A 13 -10.36 10.18 20.49
C PHE A 13 -9.92 8.75 20.20
N LEU A 14 -10.07 7.92 21.23
CA LEU A 14 -10.36 6.49 21.17
C LEU A 14 -9.61 5.69 20.10
N ILE A 15 -8.34 5.37 20.35
CA ILE A 15 -7.77 4.11 19.83
C ILE A 15 -8.42 3.01 20.68
N LEU A 16 -9.57 2.51 20.23
CA LEU A 16 -9.90 1.12 20.51
C LEU A 16 -8.76 0.34 19.85
N GLU A 17 -7.93 -0.33 20.66
CA GLU A 17 -6.93 -1.27 20.15
C GLU A 17 -7.67 -2.45 19.52
N ASP A 18 -8.21 -2.24 18.33
CA ASP A 18 -8.64 -3.33 17.47
C ASP A 18 -7.37 -4.06 17.04
N SER A 19 -7.16 -5.21 17.67
CA SER A 19 -6.01 -6.05 17.38
C SER A 19 -6.14 -6.56 15.94
N VAL A 20 -5.13 -6.24 15.12
CA VAL A 20 -4.99 -6.69 13.73
C VAL A 20 -5.26 -8.18 13.57
N GLU A 21 -4.88 -8.98 14.57
CA GLU A 21 -5.03 -10.44 14.59
C GLU A 21 -6.49 -10.92 14.56
N HIS A 22 -7.45 -10.08 14.95
CA HIS A 22 -8.88 -10.41 14.94
C HIS A 22 -9.53 -10.13 13.59
N GLU A 23 -9.04 -9.13 12.87
CA GLU A 23 -9.64 -8.65 11.60
C GLU A 23 -8.94 -9.24 10.37
N TYR A 24 -7.65 -9.57 10.49
CA TYR A 24 -6.80 -10.00 9.37
C TYR A 24 -6.00 -11.27 9.70
N PRO A 25 -5.96 -12.26 8.78
CA PRO A 25 -5.09 -13.42 8.94
C PRO A 25 -3.63 -13.01 9.05
N GLU A 26 -2.93 -13.50 10.08
CA GLU A 26 -1.52 -13.17 10.32
C GLU A 26 -0.62 -13.44 9.10
N ALA A 27 -0.86 -14.54 8.39
CA ALA A 27 -0.12 -14.89 7.17
C ALA A 27 -0.26 -13.84 6.07
N LEU A 28 -1.43 -13.23 5.93
CA LEU A 28 -1.67 -12.15 4.97
C LEU A 28 -0.89 -10.90 5.36
N VAL A 29 -0.97 -10.50 6.63
CA VAL A 29 -0.30 -9.31 7.17
C VAL A 29 1.21 -9.43 6.98
N ARG A 30 1.80 -10.54 7.43
CA ARG A 30 3.23 -10.82 7.26
C ARG A 30 3.64 -10.82 5.79
N GLY A 31 2.88 -11.50 4.95
CA GLY A 31 3.21 -11.56 3.54
C GLY A 31 3.06 -10.24 2.79
N MET A 32 2.19 -9.32 3.24
CA MET A 32 2.13 -7.94 2.72
C MET A 32 3.38 -7.14 3.09
N ILE A 33 3.87 -7.30 4.34
CA ILE A 33 5.14 -6.69 4.79
C ILE A 33 6.30 -7.24 3.94
N ASP A 34 6.39 -8.57 3.77
CA ASP A 34 7.46 -9.21 3.00
C ASP A 34 7.46 -8.77 1.53
N ILE A 35 6.29 -8.71 0.89
CA ILE A 35 6.15 -8.22 -0.48
C ILE A 35 6.64 -6.78 -0.57
N THR A 36 6.18 -5.93 0.34
CA THR A 36 6.47 -4.50 0.29
C THR A 36 7.95 -4.25 0.55
N ASP A 37 8.56 -4.91 1.54
CA ASP A 37 10.00 -4.87 1.81
C ASP A 37 10.83 -5.34 0.61
N GLY A 38 10.44 -6.46 -0.02
CA GLY A 38 11.10 -6.95 -1.22
C GLY A 38 11.06 -5.94 -2.37
N VAL A 39 9.92 -5.27 -2.59
CA VAL A 39 9.80 -4.24 -3.62
C VAL A 39 10.66 -3.01 -3.28
N PHE A 40 10.65 -2.54 -2.03
CA PHE A 40 11.48 -1.41 -1.61
C PHE A 40 12.98 -1.71 -1.78
N ARG A 41 13.43 -2.90 -1.39
CA ARG A 41 14.83 -3.33 -1.61
C ARG A 41 15.18 -3.39 -3.09
N GLY A 42 14.27 -3.90 -3.93
CA GLY A 42 14.47 -3.93 -5.38
C GLY A 42 14.59 -2.53 -6.00
N LEU A 43 13.78 -1.58 -5.54
CA LEU A 43 13.76 -0.21 -6.04
C LEU A 43 14.86 0.67 -5.46
N PHE A 44 15.16 0.59 -4.17
CA PHE A 44 16.04 1.52 -3.46
C PHE A 44 17.35 0.89 -2.98
N GLY A 45 17.56 -0.41 -3.18
CA GLY A 45 18.74 -1.12 -2.72
C GLY A 45 18.80 -1.20 -1.19
N GLU A 46 19.98 -0.94 -0.62
CA GLU A 46 20.27 -0.97 0.82
C GLU A 46 19.76 0.28 1.55
N ILE A 47 18.52 0.71 1.30
CA ILE A 47 17.90 1.78 2.08
C ILE A 47 17.48 1.25 3.45
N ALA A 48 17.76 2.00 4.51
CA ALA A 48 17.29 1.65 5.85
C ALA A 48 15.79 1.90 5.95
N MET A 49 14.99 0.85 5.75
CA MET A 49 13.55 0.85 5.89
C MET A 49 13.14 0.14 7.19
N ARG A 50 12.20 0.74 7.92
CA ARG A 50 11.50 0.13 9.04
C ARG A 50 9.99 0.14 8.80
N CYS A 51 9.34 -0.99 9.02
CA CYS A 51 7.89 -1.07 9.12
C CYS A 51 7.49 -0.92 10.60
N GLU A 52 6.57 -0.01 10.88
CA GLU A 52 5.93 0.06 12.20
C GLU A 52 4.93 -1.09 12.38
N PRO A 53 4.52 -1.43 13.62
CA PRO A 53 3.46 -2.41 13.83
C PRO A 53 2.21 -2.07 13.01
N PRO A 54 1.67 -3.01 12.21
CA PRO A 54 0.46 -2.79 11.44
C PRO A 54 -0.70 -2.39 12.36
N SER A 55 -1.63 -1.60 11.83
CA SER A 55 -2.79 -1.12 12.56
C SER A 55 -4.07 -1.28 11.76
N VAL A 56 -5.20 -1.33 12.48
CA VAL A 56 -6.53 -1.25 11.89
C VAL A 56 -7.05 0.17 12.06
N GLU A 57 -7.31 0.85 10.95
CA GLU A 57 -7.89 2.19 10.93
C GLU A 57 -9.36 2.12 10.52
N ARG A 58 -10.25 2.73 11.31
CA ARG A 58 -11.68 2.88 10.97
C ARG A 58 -12.03 4.28 10.47
N ASP A 59 -11.02 5.12 10.27
CA ASP A 59 -11.21 6.48 9.82
C ASP A 59 -11.76 6.52 8.39
N ARG A 60 -12.82 7.29 8.21
CA ARG A 60 -13.48 7.44 6.90
C ARG A 60 -12.69 8.32 5.95
N ILE A 61 -11.72 9.08 6.46
CA ILE A 61 -11.02 10.14 5.75
C ILE A 61 -9.51 9.95 5.94
N ILE A 62 -8.81 9.68 4.84
CA ILE A 62 -7.36 9.58 4.81
C ILE A 62 -6.81 10.91 4.30
N PHE A 63 -6.04 11.59 5.14
CA PHE A 63 -5.36 12.83 4.79
C PHE A 63 -3.95 12.56 4.26
N GLY A 64 -3.55 13.26 3.21
CA GLY A 64 -2.26 13.03 2.57
C GLY A 64 -2.05 13.91 1.34
N GLU A 65 -0.79 14.07 0.93
CA GLU A 65 -0.43 14.99 -0.15
C GLU A 65 -0.49 14.32 -1.52
N VAL A 66 0.05 13.10 -1.61
CA VAL A 66 0.11 12.33 -2.84
C VAL A 66 -0.34 10.91 -2.57
N PHE A 67 -1.23 10.42 -3.42
CA PHE A 67 -1.80 9.07 -3.35
C PHE A 67 -1.63 8.37 -4.69
N SER A 68 -1.38 7.07 -4.64
CA SER A 68 -1.53 6.14 -5.75
C SER A 68 -2.48 5.03 -5.31
N LEU A 69 -3.45 4.69 -6.15
CA LEU A 69 -4.56 3.80 -5.81
C LEU A 69 -4.75 2.77 -6.92
N ILE A 70 -4.96 1.51 -6.54
CA ILE A 70 -5.35 0.46 -7.47
C ILE A 70 -6.50 -0.37 -6.88
N PRO A 71 -7.56 -0.67 -7.64
CA PRO A 71 -8.61 -1.57 -7.19
C PRO A 71 -8.09 -3.01 -7.08
N LEU A 72 -8.57 -3.72 -6.07
CA LEU A 72 -8.30 -5.13 -5.81
C LEU A 72 -9.62 -5.90 -5.93
N GLU A 73 -9.60 -7.03 -6.61
CA GLU A 73 -10.79 -7.88 -6.74
C GLU A 73 -10.40 -9.34 -6.87
N SER A 74 -11.00 -10.17 -6.01
CA SER A 74 -10.86 -11.62 -5.98
C SER A 74 -12.12 -12.25 -5.38
N ALA A 75 -12.16 -13.59 -5.33
CA ALA A 75 -13.26 -14.32 -4.70
C ALA A 75 -13.42 -14.03 -3.18
N TRP A 76 -12.34 -13.65 -2.49
CA TRP A 76 -12.33 -13.49 -1.03
C TRP A 76 -12.16 -12.04 -0.57
N CYS A 77 -11.78 -11.12 -1.47
CA CYS A 77 -11.69 -9.71 -1.12
C CYS A 77 -11.95 -8.77 -2.31
N ARG A 78 -12.53 -7.61 -2.03
CA ARG A 78 -12.77 -6.55 -3.01
C ARG A 78 -12.67 -5.18 -2.36
N GLY A 79 -11.94 -4.28 -3.02
CA GLY A 79 -11.67 -2.96 -2.48
C GLY A 79 -10.48 -2.29 -3.16
N TYR A 80 -9.59 -1.67 -2.39
CA TYR A 80 -8.47 -0.91 -2.92
C TYR A 80 -7.18 -1.14 -2.15
N MET A 81 -6.04 -1.08 -2.85
CA MET A 81 -4.74 -0.82 -2.26
C MET A 81 -4.36 0.63 -2.55
N MET A 82 -3.85 1.31 -1.54
CA MET A 82 -3.36 2.69 -1.63
C MET A 82 -1.93 2.77 -1.13
N MET A 83 -1.11 3.55 -1.83
CA MET A 83 0.16 4.08 -1.33
C MET A 83 0.04 5.60 -1.18
N GLN A 84 0.52 6.10 -0.05
CA GLN A 84 0.53 7.52 0.29
C GLN A 84 1.94 7.96 0.66
N ALA A 85 2.30 9.18 0.24
CA ALA A 85 3.56 9.83 0.58
C ALA A 85 3.37 11.30 0.95
N GLU A 86 4.27 11.81 1.80
CA GLU A 86 4.54 13.25 1.87
C GLU A 86 5.35 13.69 0.65
N GLN A 87 4.96 14.82 0.04
CA GLN A 87 5.49 15.21 -1.25
C GLN A 87 6.98 15.59 -1.16
N VAL A 88 7.32 16.51 -0.26
CA VAL A 88 8.68 17.08 -0.18
C VAL A 88 9.71 16.05 0.26
N PRO A 89 9.52 15.31 1.37
CA PRO A 89 10.51 14.33 1.82
C PRO A 89 10.74 13.22 0.78
N PHE A 90 9.68 12.76 0.12
CA PHE A 90 9.82 11.70 -0.86
C PHE A 90 10.55 12.19 -2.13
N MET A 91 10.28 13.41 -2.62
CA MET A 91 11.06 13.99 -3.72
C MET A 91 12.55 14.08 -3.40
N GLN A 92 12.91 14.55 -2.20
CA GLN A 92 14.31 14.65 -1.77
C GLN A 92 14.98 13.28 -1.73
N LEU A 93 14.26 12.26 -1.25
CA LEU A 93 14.77 10.89 -1.27
C LEU A 93 15.05 10.40 -2.69
N LEU A 94 14.19 10.70 -3.67
CA LEU A 94 14.42 10.31 -5.07
C LEU A 94 15.69 10.94 -5.65
N GLU A 95 15.96 12.20 -5.32
CA GLU A 95 17.19 12.90 -5.73
C GLU A 95 18.42 12.21 -5.15
N HIS A 96 18.41 11.96 -3.83
CA HIS A 96 19.53 11.38 -3.11
C HIS A 96 19.78 9.90 -3.44
N THR A 97 18.76 9.18 -3.85
CA THR A 97 18.86 7.76 -4.25
C THR A 97 19.07 7.58 -5.76
N GLY A 98 19.30 8.67 -6.51
CA GLY A 98 19.60 8.64 -7.94
C GLY A 98 18.43 8.15 -8.80
N ARG A 99 17.19 8.31 -8.32
CA ARG A 99 15.97 7.86 -9.03
C ARG A 99 15.42 8.90 -10.01
N CYS A 100 16.04 10.07 -10.07
CA CYS A 100 15.75 11.10 -11.05
C CYS A 100 17.05 11.74 -11.56
N GLU A 101 17.00 12.23 -12.80
CA GLU A 101 18.08 13.05 -13.35
C GLU A 101 17.93 14.49 -12.85
N GLY A 102 18.75 14.87 -11.87
CA GLY A 102 18.71 16.20 -11.28
C GLY A 102 17.63 16.35 -10.20
N ARG A 103 16.89 17.46 -10.21
CA ARG A 103 15.91 17.81 -9.18
C ARG A 103 14.58 17.07 -9.42
N ALA A 104 14.10 16.35 -8.42
CA ALA A 104 12.83 15.63 -8.48
C ALA A 104 11.66 16.62 -8.51
N GLY A 105 10.78 16.45 -9.50
CA GLY A 105 9.51 17.14 -9.57
C GLY A 105 8.35 16.21 -9.22
N PHE A 106 7.14 16.75 -9.40
CA PHE A 106 5.90 15.99 -9.21
C PHE A 106 5.79 14.79 -10.16
N ARG A 107 6.44 14.84 -11.33
CA ARG A 107 6.36 13.77 -12.33
C ARG A 107 7.13 12.54 -11.87
N GLU A 108 8.35 12.75 -11.38
CA GLU A 108 9.23 11.70 -10.88
C GLU A 108 8.61 11.05 -9.63
N LEU A 109 8.06 11.89 -8.74
CA LEU A 109 7.34 11.40 -7.56
C LEU A 109 6.13 10.56 -7.93
N ASN A 110 5.26 11.05 -8.83
CA ASN A 110 4.05 10.32 -9.22
C ASN A 110 4.41 9.03 -9.98
N GLY A 111 5.46 9.06 -10.81
CA GLY A 111 5.98 7.88 -11.50
C GLY A 111 6.44 6.82 -10.51
N MET A 112 7.29 7.20 -9.54
CA MET A 112 7.81 6.27 -8.54
C MET A 112 6.71 5.73 -7.63
N LEU A 113 5.79 6.57 -7.15
CA LEU A 113 4.68 6.11 -6.30
C LEU A 113 3.75 5.15 -7.07
N GLY A 114 3.51 5.44 -8.35
CA GLY A 114 2.76 4.56 -9.25
C GLY A 114 3.45 3.22 -9.51
N GLU A 115 4.75 3.24 -9.78
CA GLU A 115 5.58 2.05 -9.98
C GLU A 115 5.60 1.17 -8.72
N LEU A 116 5.86 1.77 -7.56
CA LEU A 116 5.82 1.09 -6.26
C LEU A 116 4.47 0.40 -6.03
N THR A 117 3.36 1.12 -6.28
CA THR A 117 2.01 0.58 -6.15
C THR A 117 1.78 -0.59 -7.09
N ASN A 118 2.21 -0.48 -8.36
CA ASN A 118 2.01 -1.54 -9.35
C ASN A 118 2.83 -2.80 -9.05
N LEU A 119 4.08 -2.64 -8.59
CA LEU A 119 4.95 -3.78 -8.25
C LEU A 119 4.41 -4.55 -7.04
N ILE A 120 4.03 -3.83 -5.97
CA ILE A 120 3.40 -4.43 -4.79
C ILE A 120 2.11 -5.15 -5.19
N TRP A 121 1.25 -4.51 -5.98
CA TRP A 121 0.01 -5.11 -6.45
C TRP A 121 0.26 -6.36 -7.29
N GLY A 122 1.21 -6.32 -8.24
CA GLY A 122 1.56 -7.47 -9.07
C GLY A 122 2.01 -8.66 -8.23
N ALA A 123 2.90 -8.45 -7.27
CA ALA A 123 3.35 -9.47 -6.34
C ALA A 123 2.21 -10.01 -5.47
N PHE A 124 1.37 -9.12 -4.93
CA PHE A 124 0.19 -9.48 -4.13
C PHE A 124 -0.79 -10.34 -4.93
N LYS A 125 -1.11 -9.91 -6.15
CA LYS A 125 -2.00 -10.62 -7.06
C LYS A 125 -1.49 -12.02 -7.36
N ASN A 126 -0.21 -12.13 -7.73
CA ASN A 126 0.43 -13.41 -8.04
C ASN A 126 0.40 -14.37 -6.85
N ARG A 127 0.53 -13.84 -5.62
CA ARG A 127 0.58 -14.66 -4.40
C ARG A 127 -0.81 -15.03 -3.85
N TYR A 128 -1.83 -14.19 -4.01
CA TYR A 128 -3.09 -14.36 -3.27
C TYR A 128 -4.38 -14.30 -4.08
N MET A 129 -4.36 -13.84 -5.33
CA MET A 129 -5.61 -13.55 -6.07
C MET A 129 -6.12 -14.65 -7.00
N GLY A 130 -5.44 -15.80 -7.09
CA GLY A 130 -5.98 -17.02 -7.72
C GLY A 130 -6.53 -16.84 -9.14
N ASP A 131 -7.43 -17.73 -9.56
CA ASP A 131 -8.05 -17.71 -10.90
C ASP A 131 -9.15 -16.62 -10.99
N PRO A 132 -9.01 -15.63 -11.90
CA PRO A 132 -9.99 -14.54 -12.08
C PRO A 132 -11.38 -14.99 -12.55
N LEU A 133 -11.56 -16.25 -12.98
CA LEU A 133 -12.85 -16.77 -13.45
C LEU A 133 -13.92 -16.94 -12.36
N ALA A 134 -13.56 -16.87 -11.08
CA ALA A 134 -14.47 -17.07 -9.94
C ALA A 134 -15.18 -15.80 -9.45
N VAL A 135 -14.94 -14.63 -10.06
CA VAL A 135 -15.54 -13.36 -9.62
C VAL A 135 -16.93 -13.18 -10.25
N ASP A 136 -17.99 -13.28 -9.44
CA ASP A 136 -19.37 -13.10 -9.88
C ASP A 136 -19.66 -11.64 -10.32
N ARG A 137 -20.49 -11.48 -11.35
CA ARG A 137 -20.55 -10.27 -12.21
C ARG A 137 -21.51 -9.17 -11.74
N ALA A 138 -22.14 -9.30 -10.58
CA ALA A 138 -23.06 -8.29 -10.05
C ALA A 138 -22.30 -7.21 -9.26
N GLN A 139 -21.84 -6.17 -9.95
CA GLN A 139 -20.93 -5.16 -9.41
C GLN A 139 -21.67 -4.00 -8.71
N VAL A 140 -21.66 -3.98 -7.38
CA VAL A 140 -21.87 -2.73 -6.62
C VAL A 140 -20.56 -1.96 -6.60
N GLN A 141 -20.55 -0.70 -7.03
CA GLN A 141 -19.40 0.20 -6.88
C GLN A 141 -19.70 1.19 -5.75
N VAL A 142 -18.75 1.37 -4.84
CA VAL A 142 -18.84 2.42 -3.81
C VAL A 142 -18.15 3.67 -4.35
N PRO A 143 -18.76 4.86 -4.24
CA PRO A 143 -18.14 6.09 -4.72
C PRO A 143 -16.89 6.45 -3.90
N LEU A 144 -15.82 6.82 -4.62
CA LEU A 144 -14.60 7.38 -4.04
C LEU A 144 -14.71 8.91 -4.00
N LEU A 145 -14.60 9.51 -2.80
CA LEU A 145 -14.59 10.97 -2.65
C LEU A 145 -13.15 11.47 -2.52
N ILE A 146 -12.75 12.39 -3.40
CA ILE A 146 -11.43 13.02 -3.37
C ILE A 146 -11.60 14.52 -3.21
N ASN A 147 -11.01 15.09 -2.16
CA ASN A 147 -10.98 16.51 -1.93
C ASN A 147 -9.56 17.03 -2.09
N HIS A 148 -9.25 17.53 -3.28
CA HIS A 148 -7.93 18.07 -3.62
C HIS A 148 -7.55 19.31 -2.78
N LYS A 149 -8.53 20.12 -2.35
CA LYS A 149 -8.28 21.34 -1.59
C LYS A 149 -7.92 21.03 -0.14
N GLN A 150 -8.59 20.04 0.45
CA GLN A 150 -8.38 19.61 1.84
C GLN A 150 -7.44 18.40 1.92
N LYS A 151 -6.89 17.94 0.79
CA LYS A 151 -5.90 16.86 0.70
C LYS A 151 -6.35 15.57 1.38
N TYR A 152 -7.58 15.11 1.06
CA TYR A 152 -8.07 13.84 1.58
C TYR A 152 -8.81 12.98 0.55
N ILE A 153 -8.89 11.70 0.88
CA ILE A 153 -9.67 10.68 0.17
C ILE A 153 -10.56 9.92 1.15
N SER A 154 -11.75 9.54 0.71
CA SER A 154 -12.71 8.74 1.49
C SER A 154 -13.32 7.66 0.61
N PHE A 155 -13.32 6.43 1.13
CA PHE A 155 -13.83 5.25 0.43
C PHE A 155 -15.32 4.99 0.63
N GLY A 156 -16.05 5.91 1.29
CA GLY A 156 -17.50 5.79 1.46
C GLY A 156 -17.96 4.60 2.29
N THR A 157 -17.04 3.94 3.01
CA THR A 157 -17.30 2.78 3.86
C THR A 157 -16.81 3.04 5.30
N ASP A 158 -17.37 2.29 6.25
CA ASP A 158 -16.93 2.22 7.66
C ASP A 158 -16.11 0.95 7.93
N ASN A 159 -15.79 0.18 6.88
CA ASN A 159 -15.02 -1.04 7.03
C ASN A 159 -13.61 -0.73 7.57
N PRO A 160 -13.10 -1.59 8.48
CA PRO A 160 -11.73 -1.48 8.94
C PRO A 160 -10.75 -1.56 7.77
N GLN A 161 -9.70 -0.75 7.85
CA GLN A 161 -8.65 -0.65 6.86
C GLN A 161 -7.36 -1.13 7.50
N LEU A 162 -6.65 -2.03 6.81
CA LEU A 162 -5.34 -2.45 7.26
C LEU A 162 -4.30 -1.43 6.81
N CYS A 163 -3.61 -0.81 7.76
CA CYS A 163 -2.62 0.22 7.53
C CYS A 163 -1.21 -0.28 7.90
N PHE A 164 -0.25 0.02 7.04
CA PHE A 164 1.17 -0.17 7.27
C PHE A 164 1.89 1.17 7.12
N VAL A 165 2.75 1.48 8.09
CA VAL A 165 3.58 2.69 8.06
C VAL A 165 5.04 2.30 7.87
N TYR A 166 5.63 2.77 6.77
CA TYR A 166 7.02 2.54 6.44
C TYR A 166 7.82 3.83 6.65
N ARG A 167 8.93 3.72 7.39
CA ARG A 167 9.89 4.80 7.61
C ARG A 167 11.17 4.47 6.88
N LEU A 168 11.48 5.27 5.86
CA LEU A 168 12.74 5.18 5.12
C LEU A 168 13.68 6.25 5.65
N THR A 169 14.91 5.86 5.95
CA THR A 169 15.97 6.81 6.32
C THR A 169 16.73 7.21 5.08
N ASP A 170 16.70 8.50 4.77
CA ASP A 170 17.49 9.08 3.69
C ASP A 170 18.99 8.90 3.99
N PRO A 171 19.75 8.25 3.08
CA PRO A 171 21.16 7.93 3.32
C PRO A 171 22.07 9.17 3.31
N VAL A 172 21.63 10.29 2.73
CA VAL A 172 22.45 11.50 2.58
C VAL A 172 22.34 12.41 3.79
N ASN A 173 21.12 12.61 4.31
CA ASN A 173 20.86 13.59 5.38
C ASN A 173 20.21 12.99 6.65
N GLY A 174 19.87 11.70 6.65
CA GLY A 174 19.23 11.01 7.77
C GLY A 174 17.75 11.37 8.00
N GLN A 175 17.15 12.14 7.09
CA GLN A 175 15.73 12.52 7.17
C GLN A 175 14.85 11.27 7.04
N ILE A 176 13.79 11.22 7.84
CA ILE A 176 12.81 10.14 7.76
C ILE A 176 11.73 10.51 6.74
N VAL A 177 11.57 9.66 5.74
CA VAL A 177 10.44 9.68 4.80
C VAL A 177 9.42 8.66 5.25
N THR A 178 8.18 9.11 5.42
CA THR A 178 7.07 8.25 5.85
C THR A 178 6.17 7.92 4.66
N LEU A 179 5.92 6.63 4.45
CA LEU A 179 4.97 6.11 3.47
C LEU A 179 3.90 5.31 4.18
N HIS A 180 2.65 5.52 3.78
CA HIS A 180 1.51 4.75 4.30
C HIS A 180 0.96 3.86 3.21
N GLN A 181 0.70 2.60 3.55
CA GLN A 181 0.02 1.64 2.69
C GLN A 181 -1.29 1.23 3.33
N HIS A 182 -2.38 1.36 2.59
CA HIS A 182 -3.70 0.97 3.07
C HIS A 182 -4.29 -0.12 2.19
N PHE A 183 -4.83 -1.16 2.81
CA PHE A 183 -5.71 -2.12 2.18
C PHE A 183 -7.13 -1.91 2.69
N VAL A 184 -8.01 -1.46 1.79
CA VAL A 184 -9.38 -1.08 2.10
C VAL A 184 -10.33 -2.08 1.46
N PHE A 185 -10.77 -3.08 2.20
CA PHE A 185 -11.69 -4.12 1.71
C PHE A 185 -13.15 -3.68 1.89
N SER A 186 -13.57 -2.72 1.07
CA SER A 186 -14.85 -2.01 1.22
C SER A 186 -16.09 -2.78 0.74
N LEU A 187 -15.91 -3.80 -0.11
CA LEU A 187 -17.00 -4.41 -0.88
C LEU A 187 -17.18 -5.92 -0.64
N ASN A 188 -16.08 -6.63 -0.41
CA ASN A 188 -16.07 -8.05 -0.06
C ASN A 188 -14.86 -8.32 0.84
N TRP A 189 -15.07 -9.03 1.93
CA TRP A 189 -14.02 -9.48 2.84
C TRP A 189 -14.44 -10.79 3.49
N SER A 190 -13.81 -11.88 3.05
CA SER A 190 -14.02 -13.24 3.55
C SER A 190 -12.67 -13.84 3.93
N PRO A 191 -12.12 -13.47 5.10
CA PRO A 191 -10.81 -13.93 5.56
C PRO A 191 -10.73 -15.46 5.70
N GLU A 192 -11.86 -16.13 5.95
CA GLU A 192 -11.96 -17.59 6.01
C GLU A 192 -11.68 -18.28 4.66
N ALA A 193 -11.99 -17.59 3.56
CA ALA A 193 -11.74 -18.02 2.20
C ALA A 193 -10.33 -17.66 1.70
N PHE A 194 -9.55 -16.89 2.48
CA PHE A 194 -8.17 -16.57 2.15
C PHE A 194 -7.33 -17.85 2.07
N ARG A 195 -6.62 -18.00 0.95
CA ARG A 195 -5.64 -19.06 0.72
C ARG A 195 -4.46 -18.44 -0.03
N GLU A 196 -3.24 -18.85 0.31
CA GLU A 196 -2.11 -18.59 -0.57
C GLU A 196 -2.34 -19.35 -1.88
N ALA A 197 -2.08 -18.69 -3.01
CA ALA A 197 -2.09 -19.39 -4.29
C ALA A 197 -1.06 -20.51 -4.21
N ALA A 198 -1.46 -21.74 -4.58
CA ALA A 198 -0.51 -22.82 -4.73
C ALA A 198 0.54 -22.34 -5.76
N GLN A 199 1.78 -22.13 -5.31
CA GLN A 199 2.87 -21.88 -6.23
C GLN A 199 2.91 -23.09 -7.15
N ALA A 200 2.50 -22.91 -8.42
CA ALA A 200 2.77 -23.90 -9.43
C ALA A 200 4.29 -24.05 -9.41
N VAL A 201 4.78 -25.16 -8.88
CA VAL A 201 6.17 -25.56 -9.04
C VAL A 201 6.33 -25.65 -10.55
N THR A 202 6.93 -24.63 -11.14
CA THR A 202 7.38 -24.70 -12.52
C THR A 202 8.44 -25.78 -12.50
N GLU A 203 8.05 -27.01 -12.82
CA GLU A 203 9.00 -28.04 -13.15
C GLU A 203 9.97 -27.44 -14.17
N PRO A 204 11.29 -27.61 -14.00
CA PRO A 204 12.25 -27.09 -14.95
C PRO A 204 11.85 -27.62 -16.33
N VAL A 205 11.48 -26.70 -17.23
CA VAL A 205 11.21 -27.03 -18.63
C VAL A 205 12.48 -27.69 -19.13
N GLU A 206 12.46 -29.02 -19.26
CA GLU A 206 13.49 -29.75 -19.99
C GLU A 206 13.60 -29.07 -21.34
N THR A 207 14.77 -28.50 -21.58
CA THR A 207 15.09 -27.77 -22.80
C THR A 207 15.07 -28.78 -23.95
N GLY A 208 13.88 -29.00 -24.51
CA GLY A 208 13.68 -29.81 -25.70
C GLY A 208 14.54 -29.25 -26.81
N ALA A 209 15.44 -30.08 -27.31
CA ALA A 209 16.35 -29.77 -28.38
C ALA A 209 15.60 -29.12 -29.56
N LEU A 210 16.12 -27.99 -30.04
CA LEU A 210 15.75 -27.39 -31.30
C LEU A 210 15.97 -28.43 -32.43
N GLU A 211 14.91 -29.08 -32.88
CA GLU A 211 14.92 -29.71 -34.20
C GLU A 211 14.78 -28.61 -35.26
N LEU A 212 15.87 -28.38 -35.98
CA LEU A 212 15.91 -27.59 -37.20
C LEU A 212 15.14 -28.35 -38.29
N PHE A 213 14.03 -27.77 -38.75
CA PHE A 213 13.41 -28.09 -40.03
C PHE A 213 13.54 -26.88 -40.97
#